data_AF-A0AAJ2YXB1-F1
#
_entry.id   AF-A0AAJ2YXB1-F1
#
_cell.length_a   1.000
_cell.length_b   1.000
_cell.length_c   1.000
_cell.angle_alpha   90.00
_cell.angle_beta   90.00
_cell.angle_gamma   90.00
#
_symmetry.space_group_name_H-M   'P 1'
#
loop_
_entity.id
_entity.type
_entity.pdbx_description
1 polymer ?
#
loop_
_entity_poly.entity_id
_entity_poly.type
_entity_poly.pdbx_seq_one_letter_code
_entity_poly.pdbx_strand_id
1 'polypeptide(L)'
;MADFELQGMPVWVYSKDADSKASIAPSRLIEGTVGEHFSLDPADVAGYRFVSSEGTLTGTFDEKTMHTVTFYYRRDAIAETEKIHDKYLHMLDSVQPVDEIETTTPLGQKLWVDSYMKVVERVATRDGKFWYQLADSRWVPYDMQTMKLTDNDGRVAKPVSEWNRPTTWAPKPFVARATIDYLPGGDVAVYAQPYGREIGRVIHGAVVDVTERVDDPSGVVWYHVAQHGWLSGIYLHFNN
;
A
#
# COMPACT_ATOMS: atom_id res chain seq x y z
N MET A 1 38.83 -42.56 22.12
CA MET A 1 37.36 -42.55 22.14
C MET A 1 36.95 -41.21 21.55
N ALA A 2 36.09 -41.19 20.54
CA ALA A 2 35.57 -39.92 20.02
C ALA A 2 34.50 -39.44 21.00
N ASP A 3 34.68 -38.26 21.58
CA ASP A 3 33.60 -37.58 22.30
C ASP A 3 32.51 -37.25 21.28
N PHE A 4 31.34 -37.85 21.44
CA PHE A 4 30.15 -37.52 20.68
C PHE A 4 29.39 -36.45 21.45
N GLU A 5 29.55 -35.19 21.05
CA GLU A 5 28.77 -34.10 21.62
C GLU A 5 27.36 -34.12 21.02
N LEU A 6 26.37 -34.30 21.89
CA LEU A 6 24.96 -34.29 21.50
C LEU A 6 24.56 -32.87 21.10
N GLN A 7 24.08 -32.69 19.88
CA GLN A 7 23.56 -31.41 19.41
C GLN A 7 22.22 -31.09 20.09
N GLY A 8 22.06 -29.86 20.56
CA GLY A 8 20.79 -29.37 21.08
C GLY A 8 19.83 -28.93 19.97
N MET A 9 18.58 -28.66 20.33
CA MET A 9 17.60 -28.06 19.42
C MET A 9 18.02 -26.63 19.08
N PRO A 10 18.07 -26.27 17.78
CA PRO A 10 18.61 -24.98 17.39
C PRO A 10 17.67 -23.82 17.74
N VAL A 11 18.23 -22.61 17.76
CA VAL A 11 17.47 -21.37 17.92
C VAL A 11 17.26 -20.70 16.57
N TRP A 12 16.01 -20.45 16.21
CA TRP A 12 15.66 -19.67 15.02
C TRP A 12 15.65 -18.18 15.36
N VAL A 13 16.35 -17.38 14.56
CA VAL A 13 16.40 -15.93 14.71
C VAL A 13 15.89 -15.24 13.45
N TYR A 14 14.87 -14.40 13.62
CA TYR A 14 14.25 -13.62 12.55
C TYR A 14 14.55 -12.13 12.72
N SER A 15 14.76 -11.45 11.60
CA SER A 15 14.81 -9.98 11.53
C SER A 15 13.58 -9.48 10.77
N LYS A 16 12.70 -8.75 11.44
CA LYS A 16 11.44 -8.27 10.86
C LYS A 16 11.31 -6.75 10.97
N ASP A 17 10.62 -6.17 10.01
CA ASP A 17 10.17 -4.79 10.09
C ASP A 17 9.15 -4.63 11.24
N ALA A 18 9.30 -3.59 12.05
CA ALA A 18 8.52 -3.37 13.25
C ALA A 18 7.05 -3.07 12.94
N ASP A 19 6.79 -2.45 11.79
CA ASP A 19 5.47 -1.93 11.42
C ASP A 19 4.71 -2.93 10.54
N SER A 20 5.32 -3.42 9.45
CA SER A 20 4.73 -4.36 8.50
C SER A 20 4.88 -5.84 8.88
N LYS A 21 5.78 -6.17 9.81
CA LYS A 21 6.16 -7.54 10.19
C LYS A 21 6.80 -8.36 9.06
N ALA A 22 7.12 -7.74 7.92
CA ALA A 22 7.82 -8.38 6.83
C ALA A 22 9.25 -8.78 7.24
N SER A 23 9.76 -9.89 6.71
CA SER A 23 11.16 -10.27 6.90
C SER A 23 12.07 -9.31 6.12
N ILE A 24 13.08 -8.75 6.79
CA ILE A 24 14.02 -7.77 6.20
C ILE A 24 15.44 -8.32 6.06
N ALA A 25 15.71 -9.50 6.60
CA ALA A 25 16.94 -10.25 6.39
C ALA A 25 16.64 -11.76 6.40
N PRO A 26 17.55 -12.59 5.84
CA PRO A 26 17.45 -14.04 5.98
C PRO A 26 17.39 -14.47 7.46
N SER A 27 16.62 -15.51 7.74
CA SER A 27 16.63 -16.12 9.07
C SER A 27 17.99 -16.73 9.37
N ARG A 28 18.39 -16.69 10.64
CA ARG A 28 19.61 -17.33 11.13
C ARG A 28 19.24 -18.54 11.97
N LEU A 29 20.01 -19.61 11.82
CA LEU A 29 19.96 -20.78 12.68
C LEU A 29 21.17 -20.72 13.60
N ILE A 30 20.94 -20.76 14.91
CA ILE A 30 22.01 -20.81 15.91
C ILE A 30 22.00 -22.24 16.47
N GLU A 31 23.11 -22.92 16.29
CA GLU A 31 23.32 -24.31 16.69
C GLU A 31 24.32 -24.34 17.85
N GLY A 32 24.21 -25.37 18.67
CA GLY A 32 25.07 -25.57 19.83
C GLY A 32 24.82 -26.93 20.46
N THR A 33 25.73 -27.33 21.34
CA THR A 33 25.68 -28.63 22.01
C THR A 33 24.79 -28.57 23.25
N VAL A 34 24.20 -29.70 23.65
CA VAL A 34 23.35 -29.77 24.85
C VAL A 34 24.15 -29.31 26.08
N GLY A 35 23.63 -28.32 26.81
CA GLY A 35 24.28 -27.71 27.96
C GLY A 35 25.09 -26.44 27.65
N GLU A 36 25.32 -26.13 26.37
CA GLU A 36 25.99 -24.89 25.94
C GLU A 36 25.07 -23.68 26.11
N HIS A 37 25.62 -22.56 26.61
CA HIS A 37 24.87 -21.32 26.78
C HIS A 37 24.84 -20.52 25.48
N PHE A 38 23.66 -20.00 25.11
CA PHE A 38 23.52 -19.04 24.03
C PHE A 38 23.14 -17.66 24.57
N SER A 39 23.64 -16.63 23.90
CA SER A 39 23.26 -15.23 24.08
C SER A 39 23.14 -14.58 22.69
N LEU A 40 22.02 -13.91 22.43
CA LEU A 40 21.66 -13.41 21.11
C LEU A 40 21.49 -11.90 21.12
N ASP A 41 22.25 -11.24 20.25
CA ASP A 41 22.14 -9.82 19.97
C ASP A 41 21.48 -9.56 18.61
N PRO A 42 20.83 -8.39 18.43
CA PRO A 42 20.35 -7.96 17.13
C PRO A 42 21.54 -7.80 16.18
N ALA A 43 21.37 -8.29 14.96
CA ALA A 43 22.35 -8.11 13.90
C ALA A 43 22.22 -6.71 13.31
N ASP A 44 23.31 -6.16 12.79
CA ASP A 44 23.25 -4.91 12.05
C ASP A 44 22.58 -5.15 10.68
N VAL A 45 21.56 -4.36 10.36
CA VAL A 45 20.78 -4.48 9.11
C VAL A 45 20.87 -3.14 8.39
N ALA A 46 21.49 -3.12 7.21
CA ALA A 46 21.77 -1.89 6.49
C ALA A 46 20.49 -1.05 6.24
N GLY A 47 20.51 0.21 6.69
CA GLY A 47 19.40 1.16 6.56
C GLY A 47 18.28 0.97 7.60
N TYR A 48 18.48 0.12 8.60
CA TYR A 48 17.53 -0.17 9.67
C TYR A 48 18.17 -0.07 11.05
N ARG A 49 17.41 0.43 12.01
CA ARG A 49 17.75 0.43 13.44
C ARG A 49 16.93 -0.58 14.19
N PHE A 50 17.57 -1.18 15.20
CA PHE A 50 16.88 -2.02 16.17
C PHE A 50 15.83 -1.20 16.96
N VAL A 51 14.67 -1.82 17.20
CA VAL A 51 13.56 -1.22 17.99
C VAL A 51 13.27 -2.06 19.22
N SER A 52 13.02 -3.36 19.04
CA SER A 52 12.62 -4.26 20.11
C SER A 52 12.83 -5.73 19.73
N SER A 53 12.85 -6.62 20.70
CA SER A 53 12.97 -8.07 20.47
C SER A 53 11.86 -8.85 21.18
N GLU A 54 11.59 -10.04 20.69
CA GLU A 54 10.64 -11.00 21.24
C GLU A 54 11.27 -12.40 21.26
N GLY A 55 10.96 -13.18 22.30
CA GLY A 55 11.52 -14.52 22.52
C GLY A 55 12.66 -14.56 23.54
N THR A 56 13.27 -15.74 23.68
CA THR A 56 14.33 -16.00 24.66
C THR A 56 15.70 -15.63 24.08
N LEU A 57 16.27 -14.51 24.53
CA LEU A 57 17.58 -14.03 24.04
C LEU A 57 18.78 -14.77 24.65
N THR A 58 18.61 -15.32 25.85
CA THR A 58 19.67 -16.05 26.57
C THR A 58 19.10 -17.34 27.14
N GLY A 59 19.85 -18.43 27.04
CA GLY A 59 19.41 -19.72 27.51
C GLY A 59 20.47 -20.79 27.31
N THR A 60 20.06 -22.05 27.40
CA THR A 60 20.96 -23.18 27.22
C THR A 60 20.33 -24.12 26.21
N PHE A 61 21.14 -24.64 25.30
CA PHE A 61 20.69 -25.64 24.34
C PHE A 61 20.29 -26.92 25.08
N ASP A 62 19.10 -27.42 24.76
CA ASP A 62 18.60 -28.69 25.28
C ASP A 62 18.04 -29.57 24.15
N GLU A 63 17.77 -30.83 24.44
CA GLU A 63 17.35 -31.82 23.44
C GLU A 63 15.90 -31.66 22.94
N LYS A 64 15.09 -30.79 23.55
CA LYS A 64 13.62 -30.79 23.40
C LYS A 64 13.02 -29.43 23.05
N THR A 65 13.69 -28.35 23.43
CA THR A 65 13.16 -27.00 23.39
C THR A 65 13.71 -26.27 22.18
N MET A 66 12.84 -26.05 21.19
CA MET A 66 13.16 -25.13 20.11
C MET A 66 12.86 -23.70 20.56
N HIS A 67 13.86 -22.83 20.49
CA HIS A 67 13.67 -21.40 20.74
C HIS A 67 13.44 -20.65 19.44
N THR A 68 12.67 -19.57 19.52
CA THR A 68 12.49 -18.63 18.42
C THR A 68 12.64 -17.21 18.97
N VAL A 69 13.49 -16.44 18.31
CA VAL A 69 13.73 -15.03 18.61
C VAL A 69 13.39 -14.21 17.38
N THR A 70 12.68 -13.10 17.59
CA THR A 70 12.45 -12.10 16.55
C THR A 70 13.00 -10.77 17.01
N PHE A 71 13.92 -10.20 16.23
CA PHE A 71 14.34 -8.81 16.37
C PHE A 71 13.52 -7.95 15.41
N TYR A 72 12.90 -6.90 15.94
CA TYR A 72 12.13 -5.92 15.18
C TYR A 72 12.97 -4.68 14.92
N TYR A 73 12.95 -4.23 13.68
CA TYR A 73 13.72 -3.09 13.20
C TYR A 73 12.84 -2.09 12.47
N ARG A 74 13.30 -0.85 12.35
CA ARG A 74 12.62 0.20 11.57
C ARG A 74 13.64 0.90 10.69
N ARG A 75 13.24 1.32 9.48
CA ARG A 75 14.10 2.11 8.59
C ARG A 75 14.69 3.31 9.35
N ASP A 76 15.97 3.58 9.16
CA ASP A 76 16.70 4.59 9.94
C ASP A 76 16.10 5.98 9.83
N ALA A 77 15.64 6.34 8.62
CA ALA A 77 15.01 7.63 8.35
C ALA A 77 13.67 7.82 9.09
N ILE A 78 13.02 6.74 9.54
CA ILE A 78 11.69 6.79 10.16
C ILE A 78 11.81 6.95 11.68
N ALA A 79 11.26 8.05 12.19
CA ALA A 79 11.11 8.26 13.62
C ALA A 79 9.89 7.46 14.15
N GLU A 80 8.74 7.72 13.54
CA GLU A 80 7.45 7.20 14.00
C GLU A 80 6.53 6.85 12.82
N THR A 81 5.70 5.83 13.05
CA THR A 81 4.68 5.36 12.14
C THR A 81 3.36 5.27 12.89
N GLU A 82 2.29 5.84 12.34
CA GLU A 82 0.94 5.78 12.89
C GLU A 82 0.00 5.17 11.84
N LYS A 83 -0.68 4.07 12.19
CA LYS A 83 -1.78 3.55 11.38
C LYS A 83 -2.99 4.45 11.56
N ILE A 84 -3.55 4.89 10.43
CA ILE A 84 -4.68 5.81 10.40
C ILE A 84 -5.92 5.06 9.89
N HIS A 85 -7.02 5.23 10.60
CA HIS A 85 -8.32 4.68 10.23
C HIS A 85 -9.33 5.82 10.02
N ASP A 86 -10.24 5.63 9.08
CA ASP A 86 -11.38 6.53 8.81
C ASP A 86 -11.02 8.00 8.58
N LYS A 87 -9.80 8.28 8.10
CA LYS A 87 -9.38 9.60 7.67
C LYS A 87 -9.14 9.67 6.17
N TYR A 88 -9.28 10.88 5.67
CA TYR A 88 -9.06 11.26 4.29
C TYR A 88 -8.20 12.52 4.23
N LEU A 89 -7.40 12.68 3.18
CA LEU A 89 -6.80 13.95 2.83
C LEU A 89 -7.70 14.68 1.83
N HIS A 90 -8.13 15.88 2.18
CA HIS A 90 -8.69 16.85 1.26
C HIS A 90 -7.55 17.63 0.61
N MET A 91 -7.41 17.53 -0.71
CA MET A 91 -6.42 18.28 -1.47
C MET A 91 -6.85 19.74 -1.64
N LEU A 92 -6.02 20.69 -1.21
CA LEU A 92 -6.22 22.14 -1.37
C LEU A 92 -5.50 22.68 -2.61
N ASP A 93 -4.51 21.94 -3.10
CA ASP A 93 -3.87 22.13 -4.40
C ASP A 93 -3.53 20.76 -4.98
N SER A 94 -3.14 20.70 -6.24
CA SER A 94 -2.77 19.45 -6.88
C SER A 94 -1.43 18.95 -6.35
N VAL A 95 -1.35 17.68 -5.96
CA VAL A 95 -0.16 17.04 -5.35
C VAL A 95 0.30 15.85 -6.19
N GLN A 96 1.60 15.76 -6.49
CA GLN A 96 2.16 14.60 -7.19
C GLN A 96 2.57 13.52 -6.17
N PRO A 97 1.93 12.34 -6.18
CA PRO A 97 2.33 11.24 -5.32
C PRO A 97 3.62 10.59 -5.81
N VAL A 98 4.30 9.91 -4.89
CA VAL A 98 5.56 9.18 -5.10
C VAL A 98 5.42 7.72 -4.66
N ASP A 99 6.40 6.91 -5.04
CA ASP A 99 6.47 5.47 -4.73
C ASP A 99 6.86 5.18 -3.29
N GLU A 100 7.75 5.98 -2.73
CA GLU A 100 8.28 5.84 -1.38
C GLU A 100 8.49 7.19 -0.70
N ILE A 101 8.52 7.18 0.63
CA ILE A 101 8.90 8.36 1.41
C ILE A 101 10.31 8.83 1.06
N GLU A 102 10.52 10.15 1.14
CA GLU A 102 11.80 10.81 0.86
C GLU A 102 12.33 10.68 -0.57
N THR A 103 11.59 10.04 -1.48
CA THR A 103 11.91 10.04 -2.91
C THR A 103 11.23 11.23 -3.61
N THR A 104 11.74 11.54 -4.81
CA THR A 104 11.08 12.47 -5.73
C THR A 104 10.54 11.76 -6.96
N THR A 105 10.53 10.42 -6.97
CA THR A 105 10.10 9.60 -8.10
C THR A 105 8.58 9.64 -8.18
N PRO A 106 8.00 10.30 -9.20
CA PRO A 106 6.55 10.38 -9.31
C PRO A 106 5.95 9.00 -9.57
N LEU A 107 4.89 8.65 -8.84
CA LEU A 107 4.15 7.41 -9.05
C LEU A 107 2.71 7.69 -9.45
N GLY A 108 2.40 7.41 -10.71
CA GLY A 108 1.05 7.55 -11.25
C GLY A 108 0.58 9.00 -11.36
N GLN A 109 -0.73 9.18 -11.46
CA GLN A 109 -1.33 10.48 -11.74
C GLN A 109 -1.33 11.40 -10.51
N LYS A 110 -1.16 12.70 -10.79
CA LYS A 110 -1.32 13.78 -9.82
C LYS A 110 -2.70 13.72 -9.16
N LEU A 111 -2.75 13.96 -7.86
CA LEU A 111 -3.98 14.19 -7.11
C LEU A 111 -4.46 15.61 -7.38
N TRP A 112 -5.75 15.76 -7.64
CA TRP A 112 -6.35 17.03 -8.04
C TRP A 112 -6.74 17.85 -6.83
N VAL A 113 -6.72 19.17 -6.95
CA VAL A 113 -7.38 20.05 -5.99
C VAL A 113 -8.84 19.61 -5.78
N ASP A 114 -9.31 19.73 -4.54
CA ASP A 114 -10.65 19.34 -4.08
C ASP A 114 -10.95 17.82 -4.13
N SER A 115 -9.94 16.99 -4.38
CA SER A 115 -10.08 15.53 -4.24
C SER A 115 -9.91 15.07 -2.79
N TYR A 116 -10.52 13.93 -2.47
CA TYR A 116 -10.46 13.29 -1.16
C TYR A 116 -9.85 11.90 -1.28
N MET A 117 -8.71 11.67 -0.62
CA MET A 117 -7.99 10.40 -0.68
C MET A 117 -7.97 9.71 0.67
N LYS A 118 -8.38 8.44 0.73
CA LYS A 118 -8.31 7.66 1.96
C LYS A 118 -6.85 7.48 2.38
N VAL A 119 -6.58 7.74 3.66
CA VAL A 119 -5.26 7.57 4.28
C VAL A 119 -5.26 6.30 5.11
N VAL A 120 -4.15 5.57 5.07
CA VAL A 120 -3.97 4.35 5.87
C VAL A 120 -2.82 4.47 6.87
N GLU A 121 -1.90 5.41 6.63
CA GLU A 121 -0.72 5.56 7.46
C GLU A 121 -0.20 6.99 7.43
N ARG A 122 0.39 7.43 8.54
CA ARG A 122 1.26 8.60 8.62
C ARG A 122 2.64 8.17 9.09
N VAL A 123 3.66 8.70 8.43
CA VAL A 123 5.06 8.54 8.82
C VAL A 123 5.65 9.90 9.19
N ALA A 124 6.38 9.95 10.31
CA ALA A 124 7.25 11.05 10.66
C ALA A 124 8.71 10.59 10.47
N THR A 125 9.46 11.34 9.67
CA THR A 125 10.88 11.10 9.45
C THR A 125 11.70 11.78 10.55
N ARG A 126 12.94 11.34 10.74
CA ARG A 126 13.84 11.89 11.75
C ARG A 126 14.29 13.33 11.45
N ASP A 127 14.19 13.76 10.20
CA ASP A 127 14.43 15.15 9.79
C ASP A 127 13.19 16.04 9.94
N GLY A 128 12.09 15.52 10.51
CA GLY A 128 10.90 16.28 10.87
C GLY A 128 9.89 16.46 9.73
N LYS A 129 10.02 15.71 8.63
CA LYS A 129 9.00 15.66 7.58
C LYS A 129 7.90 14.68 7.94
N PHE A 130 6.71 14.97 7.47
CA PHE A 130 5.55 14.10 7.61
C PHE A 130 5.10 13.63 6.24
N TRP A 131 4.68 12.37 6.18
CA TRP A 131 4.20 11.73 4.98
C TRP A 131 2.92 10.98 5.27
N TYR A 132 2.04 10.90 4.28
CA TYR A 132 0.84 10.08 4.33
C TYR A 132 0.89 9.01 3.25
N GLN A 133 0.57 7.77 3.64
CA GLN A 133 0.30 6.70 2.69
C GLN A 133 -1.18 6.68 2.35
N LEU A 134 -1.47 6.72 1.06
CA LEU A 134 -2.81 6.58 0.51
C LEU A 134 -3.22 5.10 0.50
N ALA A 135 -4.53 4.84 0.46
CA ALA A 135 -5.05 3.46 0.40
C ALA A 135 -4.62 2.67 -0.84
N ASP A 136 -4.10 3.33 -1.88
CA ASP A 136 -3.51 2.72 -3.07
C ASP A 136 -1.97 2.59 -2.99
N SER A 137 -1.42 2.65 -1.77
CA SER A 137 0.00 2.49 -1.41
C SER A 137 0.94 3.63 -1.79
N ARG A 138 0.47 4.64 -2.53
CA ARG A 138 1.28 5.80 -2.89
C ARG A 138 1.51 6.73 -1.71
N TRP A 139 2.58 7.49 -1.74
CA TRP A 139 2.94 8.43 -0.68
C TRP A 139 2.80 9.89 -1.12
N VAL A 140 2.42 10.76 -0.19
CA VAL A 140 2.45 12.21 -0.36
C VAL A 140 3.14 12.89 0.83
N PRO A 141 4.02 13.88 0.59
CA PRO A 141 4.58 14.68 1.67
C PRO A 141 3.49 15.62 2.21
N TYR A 142 3.40 15.74 3.52
CA TYR A 142 2.49 16.69 4.15
C TYR A 142 2.90 18.13 3.85
N ASP A 143 1.95 18.91 3.35
CA ASP A 143 2.05 20.35 3.23
C ASP A 143 0.68 20.99 3.54
N MET A 144 0.64 21.89 4.51
CA MET A 144 -0.61 22.56 4.92
C MET A 144 -1.23 23.44 3.83
N GLN A 145 -0.45 23.85 2.83
CA GLN A 145 -0.94 24.64 1.69
C GLN A 145 -1.64 23.77 0.65
N THR A 146 -1.24 22.49 0.54
CA THR A 146 -1.73 21.61 -0.51
C THR A 146 -2.71 20.56 0.00
N MET A 147 -2.79 20.31 1.32
CA MET A 147 -3.70 19.30 1.86
C MET A 147 -4.14 19.54 3.30
N LYS A 148 -5.26 18.92 3.66
CA LYS A 148 -5.81 18.88 5.01
C LYS A 148 -6.34 17.49 5.35
N LEU A 149 -5.95 16.95 6.50
CA LEU A 149 -6.53 15.71 7.03
C LEU A 149 -7.94 15.97 7.56
N THR A 150 -8.88 15.07 7.27
CA THR A 150 -10.30 15.23 7.58
C THR A 150 -10.98 13.87 7.82
N ASP A 151 -12.08 13.88 8.57
CA ASP A 151 -13.01 12.75 8.73
C ASP A 151 -14.05 12.66 7.60
N ASN A 152 -14.20 13.74 6.81
CA ASN A 152 -15.08 13.78 5.66
C ASN A 152 -14.42 13.07 4.47
N ASP A 153 -15.09 12.06 3.92
CA ASP A 153 -14.65 11.30 2.75
C ASP A 153 -14.89 12.03 1.41
N GLY A 154 -15.31 13.29 1.47
CA GLY A 154 -15.63 14.10 0.30
C GLY A 154 -16.99 13.78 -0.30
N ARG A 155 -17.74 12.82 0.26
CA ARG A 155 -19.12 12.57 -0.13
C ARG A 155 -20.02 13.63 0.46
N VAL A 156 -19.96 14.82 -0.14
CA VAL A 156 -21.00 15.81 0.08
C VAL A 156 -22.28 15.26 -0.55
N ALA A 157 -23.40 15.30 0.17
CA ALA A 157 -24.74 15.10 -0.40
C ALA A 157 -25.15 16.26 -1.34
N LYS A 158 -24.20 16.84 -2.08
CA LYS A 158 -24.42 17.85 -3.10
C LYS A 158 -24.53 17.16 -4.46
N PRO A 159 -25.47 17.60 -5.32
CA PRO A 159 -25.64 17.02 -6.64
C PRO A 159 -24.34 17.13 -7.43
N VAL A 160 -24.07 16.11 -8.26
CA VAL A 160 -22.90 15.93 -9.15
C VAL A 160 -22.65 17.13 -10.10
N SER A 161 -23.48 18.17 -10.07
CA SER A 161 -23.49 19.34 -10.95
C SER A 161 -22.45 20.44 -10.64
N GLU A 162 -21.73 20.40 -9.52
CA GLU A 162 -20.78 21.47 -9.14
C GLU A 162 -19.29 21.12 -9.38
N TRP A 163 -18.99 19.90 -9.84
CA TRP A 163 -17.66 19.62 -10.39
C TRP A 163 -17.58 20.29 -11.77
N ASN A 164 -16.69 21.27 -11.97
CA ASN A 164 -16.32 21.81 -13.28
C ASN A 164 -15.58 20.75 -14.12
N ARG A 165 -16.27 19.65 -14.40
CA ARG A 165 -15.93 18.65 -15.40
C ARG A 165 -16.44 19.15 -16.73
N PRO A 166 -15.82 18.78 -17.86
CA PRO A 166 -16.48 18.91 -19.14
C PRO A 166 -17.85 18.21 -19.05
N THR A 167 -18.93 18.97 -18.92
CA THR A 167 -20.30 18.43 -18.86
C THR A 167 -20.75 17.89 -20.22
N THR A 168 -19.94 18.14 -21.25
CA THR A 168 -20.04 17.55 -22.58
C THR A 168 -18.82 16.65 -22.80
N TRP A 169 -18.94 15.39 -22.41
CA TRP A 169 -18.01 14.36 -22.87
C TRP A 169 -18.17 14.21 -24.39
N ALA A 170 -17.06 14.04 -25.10
CA ALA A 170 -17.05 13.73 -26.53
C ALA A 170 -16.56 12.29 -26.74
N PRO A 171 -17.41 11.27 -26.54
CA PRO A 171 -17.05 9.88 -26.79
C PRO A 171 -16.55 9.69 -28.22
N LYS A 172 -15.45 8.96 -28.35
CA LYS A 172 -14.93 8.49 -29.62
C LYS A 172 -15.29 7.00 -29.75
N PRO A 173 -15.73 6.53 -30.93
CA PRO A 173 -15.91 5.11 -31.17
C PRO A 173 -14.62 4.34 -30.84
N PHE A 174 -14.76 3.28 -30.06
CA PHE A 174 -13.65 2.42 -29.67
C PHE A 174 -14.19 1.02 -29.42
N VAL A 175 -14.05 0.13 -30.40
CA VAL A 175 -14.58 -1.22 -30.32
C VAL A 175 -13.46 -2.17 -29.92
N ALA A 176 -13.56 -2.73 -28.72
CA ALA A 176 -12.59 -3.69 -28.20
C ALA A 176 -13.24 -4.64 -27.18
N ARG A 177 -12.54 -5.71 -26.85
CA ARG A 177 -12.90 -6.60 -25.76
C ARG A 177 -11.85 -6.52 -24.66
N ALA A 178 -12.29 -6.47 -23.42
CA ALA A 178 -11.44 -6.34 -22.25
C ALA A 178 -11.87 -7.26 -21.12
N THR A 179 -10.99 -7.47 -20.16
CA THR A 179 -11.27 -8.15 -18.90
C THR A 179 -11.16 -7.15 -17.76
N ILE A 180 -12.08 -7.22 -16.78
CA ILE A 180 -12.01 -6.40 -15.57
C ILE A 180 -10.81 -6.87 -14.73
N ASP A 181 -9.78 -6.03 -14.66
CA ASP A 181 -8.60 -6.24 -13.85
C ASP A 181 -8.73 -5.49 -12.53
N TYR A 182 -8.88 -6.27 -11.45
CA TYR A 182 -9.16 -5.79 -10.10
C TYR A 182 -8.77 -6.88 -9.09
N LEU A 183 -9.12 -6.73 -7.81
CA LEU A 183 -8.81 -7.72 -6.78
C LEU A 183 -9.68 -8.99 -6.92
N PRO A 184 -9.11 -10.20 -6.76
CA PRO A 184 -9.87 -11.45 -6.74
C PRO A 184 -11.04 -11.43 -5.74
N GLY A 185 -12.24 -11.77 -6.21
CA GLY A 185 -13.47 -11.73 -5.41
C GLY A 185 -14.06 -10.33 -5.19
N GLY A 186 -13.43 -9.28 -5.73
CA GLY A 186 -13.93 -7.91 -5.70
C GLY A 186 -14.78 -7.53 -6.90
N ASP A 187 -15.36 -6.33 -6.83
CA ASP A 187 -16.11 -5.69 -7.90
C ASP A 187 -15.67 -4.23 -8.10
N VAL A 188 -15.87 -3.75 -9.33
CA VAL A 188 -15.56 -2.38 -9.77
C VAL A 188 -16.87 -1.67 -10.11
N ALA A 189 -17.03 -0.44 -9.62
CA ALA A 189 -18.18 0.39 -9.93
C ALA A 189 -18.20 0.83 -11.41
N VAL A 190 -19.39 0.83 -12.01
CA VAL A 190 -19.69 1.42 -13.32
C VAL A 190 -20.63 2.61 -13.18
N TYR A 191 -20.47 3.60 -14.06
CA TYR A 191 -21.07 4.92 -13.90
C TYR A 191 -21.91 5.32 -15.12
N ALA A 192 -22.95 6.13 -14.92
CA ALA A 192 -23.81 6.61 -16.02
C ALA A 192 -23.06 7.44 -17.07
N GLN A 193 -21.99 8.11 -16.64
CA GLN A 193 -21.05 8.89 -17.42
C GLN A 193 -19.71 8.89 -16.69
N PRO A 194 -18.58 9.28 -17.32
CA PRO A 194 -17.32 9.46 -16.61
C PRO A 194 -17.51 10.33 -15.35
N TYR A 195 -17.02 9.82 -14.21
CA TYR A 195 -17.17 10.42 -12.88
C TYR A 195 -18.62 10.63 -12.40
N GLY A 196 -19.60 10.04 -13.06
CA GLY A 196 -21.02 10.22 -12.77
C GLY A 196 -21.49 9.46 -11.54
N ARG A 197 -22.82 9.29 -11.45
CA ARG A 197 -23.42 8.41 -10.45
C ARG A 197 -23.11 6.95 -10.78
N GLU A 198 -22.76 6.16 -9.77
CA GLU A 198 -22.67 4.71 -9.87
C GLU A 198 -24.05 4.14 -10.29
N ILE A 199 -24.06 3.30 -11.32
CA ILE A 199 -25.29 2.65 -11.84
C ILE A 199 -25.23 1.14 -11.76
N GLY A 200 -24.10 0.59 -11.32
CA GLY A 200 -23.91 -0.84 -11.18
C GLY A 200 -22.48 -1.16 -10.81
N ARG A 201 -22.18 -2.45 -10.78
CA ARG A 201 -20.86 -3.00 -10.47
C ARG A 201 -20.57 -4.20 -11.37
N VAL A 202 -19.31 -4.42 -11.67
CA VAL A 202 -18.82 -5.55 -12.48
C VAL A 202 -17.73 -6.27 -11.70
N ILE A 203 -17.86 -7.59 -11.59
CA ILE A 203 -16.93 -8.43 -10.85
C ILE A 203 -15.58 -8.54 -11.55
N HIS A 204 -14.51 -8.71 -10.77
CA HIS A 204 -13.18 -9.04 -11.29
C HIS A 204 -13.23 -10.28 -12.21
N GLY A 205 -12.43 -10.25 -13.28
CA GLY A 205 -12.33 -11.34 -14.25
C GLY A 205 -13.47 -11.40 -15.26
N ALA A 206 -14.49 -10.54 -15.14
CA ALA A 206 -15.56 -10.45 -16.15
C ALA A 206 -14.97 -9.99 -17.50
N VAL A 207 -15.37 -10.67 -18.57
CA VAL A 207 -15.07 -10.26 -19.94
C VAL A 207 -16.17 -9.32 -20.41
N VAL A 208 -15.77 -8.17 -20.93
CA VAL A 208 -16.69 -7.10 -21.30
C VAL A 208 -16.39 -6.55 -22.70
N ASP A 209 -17.43 -6.15 -23.41
CA ASP A 209 -17.31 -5.44 -24.68
C ASP A 209 -17.28 -3.93 -24.43
N VAL A 210 -16.31 -3.25 -25.03
CA VAL A 210 -16.13 -1.79 -24.97
C VAL A 210 -16.53 -1.21 -26.32
N THR A 211 -17.33 -0.14 -26.30
CA THR A 211 -17.89 0.48 -27.52
C THR A 211 -17.38 1.88 -27.77
N GLU A 212 -17.01 2.61 -26.72
CA GLU A 212 -16.60 4.00 -26.79
C GLU A 212 -15.51 4.30 -25.78
N ARG A 213 -14.74 5.35 -26.06
CA ARG A 213 -13.70 5.87 -25.20
C ARG A 213 -13.86 7.37 -25.03
N VAL A 214 -13.61 7.87 -23.82
CA VAL A 214 -13.47 9.29 -23.52
C VAL A 214 -12.08 9.51 -22.98
N ASP A 215 -11.36 10.42 -23.63
CA ASP A 215 -10.09 10.95 -23.14
C ASP A 215 -10.39 12.17 -22.28
N ASP A 216 -10.19 12.04 -20.98
CA ASP A 216 -10.21 13.20 -20.08
C ASP A 216 -8.96 14.05 -20.37
N PRO A 217 -9.05 15.40 -20.44
CA PRO A 217 -7.87 16.26 -20.60
C PRO A 217 -6.79 16.05 -19.53
N SER A 218 -7.15 15.38 -18.42
CA SER A 218 -6.28 14.96 -17.33
C SER A 218 -5.35 13.79 -17.67
N GLY A 219 -5.66 13.04 -18.73
CA GLY A 219 -5.02 11.78 -19.08
C GLY A 219 -5.73 10.52 -18.58
N VAL A 220 -6.81 10.64 -17.79
CA VAL A 220 -7.66 9.49 -17.46
C VAL A 220 -8.46 9.09 -18.69
N VAL A 221 -8.44 7.79 -19.01
CA VAL A 221 -9.26 7.24 -20.07
C VAL A 221 -10.45 6.52 -19.46
N TRP A 222 -11.64 6.89 -19.91
CA TRP A 222 -12.86 6.20 -19.57
C TRP A 222 -13.35 5.40 -20.77
N TYR A 223 -13.91 4.24 -20.51
CA TYR A 223 -14.44 3.36 -21.54
C TYR A 223 -15.90 3.05 -21.25
N HIS A 224 -16.74 3.13 -22.28
CA HIS A 224 -18.12 2.69 -22.20
C HIS A 224 -18.17 1.18 -22.39
N VAL A 225 -18.51 0.50 -21.31
CA VAL A 225 -18.74 -0.95 -21.28
C VAL A 225 -20.19 -1.21 -21.67
N ALA A 226 -20.39 -1.95 -22.76
CA ALA A 226 -21.71 -2.27 -23.28
C ALA A 226 -22.61 -2.88 -22.20
N GLN A 227 -23.84 -2.39 -22.08
CA GLN A 227 -24.85 -2.84 -21.10
C GLN A 227 -24.52 -2.58 -19.61
N HIS A 228 -23.35 -2.00 -19.28
CA HIS A 228 -22.94 -1.74 -17.90
C HIS A 228 -22.70 -0.25 -17.58
N GLY A 229 -22.14 0.52 -18.50
CA GLY A 229 -21.86 1.94 -18.34
C GLY A 229 -20.37 2.28 -18.42
N TRP A 230 -19.99 3.46 -17.93
CA TRP A 230 -18.63 3.97 -17.99
C TRP A 230 -17.76 3.41 -16.87
N LEU A 231 -16.56 2.97 -17.23
CA LEU A 231 -15.58 2.38 -16.32
C LEU A 231 -14.20 2.99 -16.60
N SER A 232 -13.43 3.17 -15.53
CA SER A 232 -12.07 3.74 -15.64
C SER A 232 -11.13 2.74 -16.30
N GLY A 233 -10.39 3.17 -17.31
CA GLY A 233 -9.48 2.32 -18.09
C GLY A 233 -8.37 1.66 -17.29
N ILE A 234 -8.08 2.15 -16.08
CA ILE A 234 -7.10 1.52 -15.17
C ILE A 234 -7.52 0.12 -14.70
N TYR A 235 -8.82 -0.21 -14.79
CA TYR A 235 -9.36 -1.52 -14.40
C TYR A 235 -9.72 -2.38 -15.62
N LEU A 236 -9.27 -2.00 -16.82
CA LEU A 236 -9.51 -2.76 -18.05
C LEU A 236 -8.18 -3.27 -18.60
N HIS A 237 -8.09 -4.58 -18.69
CA HIS A 237 -7.05 -5.24 -19.47
C HIS A 237 -7.59 -5.58 -20.86
N PHE A 238 -7.10 -4.89 -21.89
CA PHE A 238 -7.48 -5.16 -23.28
C PHE A 238 -6.70 -6.35 -23.82
N ASN A 239 -7.41 -7.32 -24.36
CA ASN A 239 -6.79 -8.47 -25.01
C ASN A 239 -6.45 -8.05 -26.44
N ASN A 240 -5.16 -7.88 -26.74
CA ASN A 240 -4.66 -7.69 -28.11
C ASN A 240 -4.86 -8.95 -28.96
#